data_AF-A0A069P8Q7-F1
#
_entry.id   AF-A0A069P8Q7-F1
#
_cell.length_a   1.000
_cell.length_b   1.000
_cell.length_c   1.000
_cell.angle_alpha   90.00
_cell.angle_beta   90.00
_cell.angle_gamma   90.00
#
_symmetry.space_group_name_H-M   'P 1'
#
loop_
_entity.id
_entity.type
_entity.pdbx_description
1 polymer ?
#
loop_
_entity_poly.entity_id
_entity_poly.type
_entity_poly.pdbx_seq_one_letter_code
_entity_poly.pdbx_strand_id
1 'polypeptide(L)'
;MEGALKEVGNLAGMIGSRARLLILGVLTPGFLLLCEALAVVFWTDISQQGALIAWLTKNFGSQSFALALLVMLVLAVSYVLGYISRETTFALSTAWLRHGWPPARYVSKMLEQMRFIYGSDKVDSVIGQYKVFELANHEADYKEHGLIRPPEFYVREYCKLWLRTKVPALSTDHMEAEINLVVGFIAPVLFVAPCVVARHGQIGPYWTAATAVIALLFAVRLFYTINGVRGQETEEAIINFLYAHWEGLADKPKPSMRVCKAALPR
;
A
#
# COMPACT_ATOMS: atom_id res chain seq x y z
N MET A 1 23.59 -11.78 27.59
CA MET A 1 23.59 -10.32 27.35
C MET A 1 23.60 -9.99 25.86
N GLU A 2 24.47 -10.63 25.03
CA GLU A 2 24.46 -10.46 23.56
C GLU A 2 23.13 -10.83 22.88
N GLY A 3 22.42 -11.85 23.37
CA GLY A 3 21.09 -12.22 22.85
C GLY A 3 20.04 -11.11 23.01
N ALA A 4 20.00 -10.47 24.18
CA ALA A 4 19.05 -9.39 24.46
C ALA A 4 19.34 -8.13 23.61
N LEU A 5 20.62 -7.78 23.39
CA LEU A 5 20.98 -6.66 22.51
C LEU A 5 20.57 -6.91 21.06
N LYS A 6 20.68 -8.14 20.58
CA LYS A 6 20.27 -8.53 19.22
C LYS A 6 18.74 -8.52 19.07
N GLU A 7 18.01 -8.96 20.08
CA GLU A 7 16.54 -8.86 20.11
C GLU A 7 16.08 -7.41 20.10
N VAL A 8 16.70 -6.53 20.90
CA VAL A 8 16.41 -5.08 20.90
C VAL A 8 16.71 -4.44 19.55
N GLY A 9 17.83 -4.79 18.90
CA GLY A 9 18.18 -4.31 17.57
C GLY A 9 17.16 -4.73 16.50
N ASN A 10 16.68 -5.97 16.55
CA ASN A 10 15.62 -6.47 15.68
C ASN A 10 14.29 -5.75 15.94
N LEU A 11 13.95 -5.51 17.20
CA LEU A 11 12.73 -4.80 17.60
C LEU A 11 12.76 -3.35 17.10
N ALA A 12 13.88 -2.65 17.28
CA ALA A 12 14.10 -1.31 16.75
C ALA A 12 14.01 -1.27 15.22
N GLY A 13 14.57 -2.27 14.53
CA GLY A 13 14.46 -2.41 13.07
C GLY A 13 13.02 -2.62 12.60
N MET A 14 12.25 -3.49 13.28
CA MET A 14 10.84 -3.72 12.97
C MET A 14 9.97 -2.48 13.24
N ILE A 15 10.20 -1.80 14.38
CA ILE A 15 9.52 -0.55 14.71
C ILE A 15 9.84 0.52 13.67
N GLY A 16 11.12 0.66 13.28
CA GLY A 16 11.54 1.60 12.25
C GLY A 16 10.89 1.34 10.89
N SER A 17 10.81 0.08 10.46
CA SER A 17 10.14 -0.29 9.21
C SER A 17 8.64 0.03 9.25
N ARG A 18 7.93 -0.37 10.32
CA ARG A 18 6.49 -0.08 10.48
C ARG A 18 6.20 1.42 10.59
N ALA A 19 7.03 2.15 11.32
CA ALA A 19 6.92 3.60 11.44
C ALA A 19 7.10 4.28 10.08
N ARG A 20 8.07 3.84 9.26
CA ARG A 20 8.24 4.34 7.89
C ARG A 20 7.00 4.11 7.03
N LEU A 21 6.37 2.93 7.11
CA LEU A 21 5.15 2.64 6.37
C LEU A 21 3.98 3.51 6.80
N LEU A 22 3.81 3.75 8.10
CA LEU A 22 2.76 4.63 8.61
C LEU A 22 3.00 6.08 8.24
N ILE A 23 4.24 6.55 8.35
CA ILE A 23 4.60 7.93 8.01
C ILE A 23 4.42 8.15 6.51
N LEU A 24 5.06 7.33 5.66
CA LEU A 24 5.06 7.54 4.22
C LEU A 24 3.73 7.15 3.54
N GLY A 25 3.07 6.11 4.03
CA GLY A 25 1.84 5.58 3.42
C GLY A 25 0.54 6.16 3.97
N VAL A 26 0.57 6.87 5.12
CA VAL A 26 -0.64 7.43 5.75
C VAL A 26 -0.44 8.89 6.12
N LEU A 27 0.53 9.20 6.99
CA LEU A 27 0.67 10.54 7.55
C LEU A 27 1.04 11.59 6.49
N THR A 28 2.06 11.32 5.67
CA THR A 28 2.52 12.22 4.60
C THR A 28 1.41 12.54 3.59
N PRO A 29 0.76 11.56 2.95
CA PRO A 29 -0.34 11.86 2.02
C PRO A 29 -1.53 12.54 2.68
N GLY A 30 -1.86 12.18 3.93
CA GLY A 30 -2.92 12.86 4.67
C GLY A 30 -2.57 14.31 5.06
N PHE A 31 -1.30 14.59 5.34
CA PHE A 31 -0.81 15.95 5.55
C PHE A 31 -0.87 16.78 4.26
N LEU A 32 -0.49 16.19 3.12
CA LEU A 32 -0.64 16.85 1.82
C LEU A 32 -2.10 17.20 1.52
N LEU A 33 -3.04 16.26 1.72
CA LEU A 33 -4.47 16.51 1.57
C LEU A 33 -4.96 17.64 2.48
N LEU A 34 -4.49 17.66 3.73
CA LEU A 34 -4.82 18.75 4.66
C LEU A 34 -4.31 20.09 4.15
N CYS A 35 -3.04 20.16 3.71
CA CYS A 35 -2.46 21.37 3.13
C CYS A 35 -3.23 21.83 1.88
N GLU A 36 -3.61 20.92 1.00
CA GLU A 36 -4.39 21.20 -0.21
C GLU A 36 -5.80 21.71 0.14
N ALA A 37 -6.48 21.07 1.09
CA ALA A 37 -7.80 21.52 1.57
C ALA A 37 -7.72 22.92 2.22
N LEU A 38 -6.74 23.16 3.09
CA LEU A 38 -6.51 24.47 3.70
C LEU A 38 -6.17 25.51 2.64
N ALA A 39 -5.36 25.16 1.63
CA ALA A 39 -5.07 26.04 0.51
C ALA A 39 -6.36 26.43 -0.21
N VAL A 40 -7.25 25.48 -0.56
CA VAL A 40 -8.53 25.81 -1.21
C VAL A 40 -9.38 26.75 -0.35
N VAL A 41 -9.47 26.51 0.96
CA VAL A 41 -10.28 27.34 1.88
C VAL A 41 -9.73 28.75 2.02
N PHE A 42 -8.45 28.89 2.38
CA PHE A 42 -7.82 30.18 2.70
C PHE A 42 -7.37 30.96 1.46
N TRP A 43 -7.42 30.38 0.27
CA TRP A 43 -7.01 31.08 -0.95
C TRP A 43 -8.12 31.94 -1.57
N THR A 44 -9.38 31.68 -1.24
CA THR A 44 -10.49 32.53 -1.71
C THR A 44 -10.37 34.00 -1.29
N ASP A 45 -9.50 34.31 -0.32
CA ASP A 45 -9.27 35.67 0.17
C ASP A 45 -7.81 35.85 0.62
N ILE A 46 -6.94 36.38 -0.24
CA ILE A 46 -5.50 36.60 0.03
C ILE A 46 -5.28 37.43 1.32
N SER A 47 -6.22 38.29 1.67
CA SER A 47 -6.21 39.08 2.92
C SER A 47 -6.27 38.19 4.18
N GLN A 48 -6.91 37.01 4.08
CA GLN A 48 -7.10 36.09 5.19
C GLN A 48 -5.88 35.22 5.48
N GLN A 49 -4.95 35.05 4.53
CA GLN A 49 -3.73 34.25 4.77
C GLN A 49 -2.79 34.95 5.76
N GLY A 50 -2.56 36.25 5.56
CA GLY A 50 -1.83 37.08 6.51
C GLY A 50 -2.53 37.14 7.86
N ALA A 51 -3.87 37.24 7.84
CA ALA A 51 -4.69 37.25 9.06
C ALA A 51 -4.64 35.91 9.82
N LEU A 52 -4.60 34.77 9.14
CA LEU A 52 -4.48 33.44 9.75
C LEU A 52 -3.12 33.27 10.41
N ILE A 53 -2.03 33.58 9.69
CA ILE A 53 -0.68 33.49 10.25
C ILE A 53 -0.52 34.45 11.44
N ALA A 54 -1.02 35.69 11.31
CA ALA A 54 -1.03 36.66 12.40
C ALA A 54 -1.88 36.18 13.58
N TRP A 55 -3.06 35.59 13.34
CA TRP A 55 -3.93 35.03 14.38
C TRP A 55 -3.28 33.82 15.07
N LEU A 56 -2.67 32.90 14.31
CA LEU A 56 -1.94 31.76 14.86
C LEU A 56 -0.76 32.23 15.71
N THR A 57 0.03 33.17 15.21
CA THR A 57 1.18 33.71 15.94
C THR A 57 0.74 34.46 17.20
N LYS A 58 -0.35 35.22 17.13
CA LYS A 58 -0.90 35.98 18.26
C LYS A 58 -1.48 35.08 19.36
N ASN A 59 -2.20 34.02 18.99
CA ASN A 59 -2.88 33.15 19.97
C ASN A 59 -2.00 32.00 20.48
N PHE A 60 -1.04 31.53 19.68
CA PHE A 60 -0.23 30.35 19.99
C PHE A 60 1.28 30.63 20.11
N GLY A 61 1.78 31.77 19.61
CA GLY A 61 3.22 32.05 19.54
C GLY A 61 3.91 32.21 20.90
N SER A 62 3.17 32.51 21.97
CA SER A 62 3.70 32.64 23.34
C SER A 62 3.35 31.47 24.26
N GLN A 63 2.45 30.56 23.84
CA GLN A 63 1.98 29.45 24.66
C GLN A 63 2.42 28.10 24.06
N SER A 64 3.56 27.60 24.54
CA SER A 64 4.16 26.33 24.10
C SER A 64 3.19 25.15 24.15
N PHE A 65 2.31 25.10 25.15
CA PHE A 65 1.30 24.05 25.28
C PHE A 65 0.22 24.12 24.19
N ALA A 66 -0.29 25.31 23.90
CA ALA A 66 -1.34 25.49 22.89
C ALA A 66 -0.81 25.18 21.48
N LEU A 67 0.44 25.57 21.20
CA LEU A 67 1.13 25.19 19.96
C LEU A 67 1.30 23.66 19.84
N ALA A 68 1.69 22.99 20.93
CA ALA A 68 1.80 21.53 20.94
C ALA A 68 0.46 20.85 20.67
N LEU A 69 -0.64 21.32 21.25
CA LEU A 69 -1.99 20.81 20.98
C LEU A 69 -2.39 21.02 19.52
N LEU A 70 -2.07 22.17 18.93
CA LEU A 70 -2.34 22.44 17.52
C LEU A 70 -1.56 21.49 16.61
N VAL A 71 -0.27 21.26 16.88
CA VAL A 71 0.55 20.31 16.12
C VAL A 71 -0.02 18.89 16.24
N MET A 72 -0.41 18.47 17.45
CA MET A 72 -1.04 17.16 17.67
C MET A 72 -2.36 17.03 16.91
N LEU A 73 -3.17 18.08 16.87
CA LEU A 73 -4.42 18.12 16.11
C LEU A 73 -4.15 18.00 14.61
N VAL A 74 -3.19 18.74 14.07
CA VAL A 74 -2.78 18.67 12.66
C VAL A 74 -2.34 17.25 12.32
N LEU A 75 -1.47 16.64 13.14
CA LEU A 75 -1.01 15.26 12.94
C LEU A 75 -2.16 14.25 13.01
N ALA A 76 -3.10 14.42 13.95
CA ALA A 76 -4.25 13.53 14.09
C ALA A 76 -5.19 13.63 12.86
N VAL A 77 -5.51 14.85 12.42
CA VAL A 77 -6.35 15.07 11.23
C VAL A 77 -5.66 14.53 9.98
N SER A 78 -4.37 14.80 9.80
CA SER A 78 -3.59 14.22 8.69
C SER A 78 -3.61 12.70 8.71
N TYR A 79 -3.44 12.07 9.87
CA TYR A 79 -3.50 10.62 9.98
C TYR A 79 -4.88 10.07 9.55
N VAL A 80 -5.97 10.69 10.01
CA VAL A 80 -7.34 10.29 9.63
C VAL A 80 -7.58 10.47 8.13
N LEU A 81 -7.22 11.62 7.56
CA LEU A 81 -7.37 11.89 6.12
C LEU A 81 -6.56 10.89 5.28
N GLY A 82 -5.32 10.60 5.68
CA GLY A 82 -4.49 9.60 5.04
C GLY A 82 -5.12 8.21 5.04
N TYR A 83 -5.71 7.81 6.18
CA TYR A 83 -6.35 6.49 6.31
C TYR A 83 -7.59 6.39 5.41
N ILE A 84 -8.46 7.41 5.42
CA ILE A 84 -9.66 7.47 4.58
C ILE A 84 -9.27 7.46 3.09
N SER A 85 -8.30 8.27 2.70
CA SER A 85 -7.76 8.31 1.32
C SER A 85 -7.26 6.93 0.87
N ARG A 86 -6.49 6.25 1.72
CA ARG A 86 -5.95 4.93 1.41
C ARG A 86 -7.06 3.89 1.26
N GLU A 87 -8.01 3.85 2.20
CA GLU A 87 -9.12 2.89 2.17
C GLU A 87 -10.01 3.09 0.95
N THR A 88 -10.36 4.35 0.64
CA THR A 88 -11.14 4.70 -0.56
C THR A 88 -10.41 4.30 -1.84
N THR A 89 -9.10 4.55 -1.92
CA THR A 89 -8.29 4.16 -3.08
C THR A 89 -8.21 2.64 -3.23
N PHE A 90 -8.10 1.88 -2.14
CA PHE A 90 -8.17 0.41 -2.19
C PHE A 90 -9.55 -0.10 -2.61
N ALA A 91 -10.63 0.55 -2.15
CA ALA A 91 -11.98 0.23 -2.58
C ALA A 91 -12.15 0.47 -4.09
N LEU A 92 -11.64 1.60 -4.60
CA LEU A 92 -11.63 1.91 -6.03
C LEU A 92 -10.78 0.93 -6.85
N SER A 93 -9.57 0.59 -6.38
CA SER A 93 -8.72 -0.43 -7.01
C SER A 93 -9.42 -1.79 -7.05
N THR A 94 -10.15 -2.15 -5.99
CA THR A 94 -10.93 -3.39 -5.94
C THR A 94 -12.09 -3.34 -6.94
N ALA A 95 -12.80 -2.21 -7.04
CA ALA A 95 -13.84 -2.03 -8.04
C ALA A 95 -13.30 -2.11 -9.47
N TRP A 96 -12.13 -1.52 -9.74
CA TRP A 96 -11.41 -1.58 -11.02
C TRP A 96 -11.12 -3.03 -11.42
N LEU A 97 -10.54 -3.81 -10.49
CA LEU A 97 -10.22 -5.22 -10.73
C LEU A 97 -11.48 -6.08 -10.89
N ARG A 98 -12.55 -5.80 -10.12
CA ARG A 98 -13.84 -6.49 -10.25
C ARG A 98 -14.51 -6.25 -11.60
N HIS A 99 -14.24 -5.12 -12.25
CA HIS A 99 -14.74 -4.85 -13.59
C HIS A 99 -13.88 -5.52 -14.68
N GLY A 100 -12.74 -6.12 -14.31
CA GLY A 100 -11.83 -6.76 -15.27
C GLY A 100 -11.05 -5.75 -16.11
N TRP A 101 -10.92 -4.50 -15.66
CA TRP A 101 -10.13 -3.51 -16.38
C TRP A 101 -8.63 -3.82 -16.30
N PRO A 102 -7.87 -3.66 -17.41
CA PRO A 102 -6.42 -3.85 -17.40
C PRO A 102 -5.74 -3.03 -16.30
N PRO A 103 -4.65 -3.53 -15.68
CA PRO A 103 -3.97 -4.80 -15.94
C PRO A 103 -4.50 -5.95 -15.05
N ALA A 104 -5.82 -6.06 -14.83
CA ALA A 104 -6.40 -7.19 -14.12
C ALA A 104 -5.92 -8.53 -14.72
N ARG A 105 -5.36 -9.38 -13.86
CA ARG A 105 -4.93 -10.74 -14.18
C ARG A 105 -5.60 -11.70 -13.23
N TYR A 106 -6.20 -12.74 -13.80
CA TYR A 106 -6.89 -13.76 -13.04
C TYR A 106 -5.93 -14.83 -12.54
N VAL A 107 -6.22 -15.43 -11.38
CA VAL A 107 -5.38 -16.50 -10.82
C VAL A 107 -5.31 -17.70 -11.76
N SER A 108 -6.40 -18.11 -12.43
CA SER A 108 -6.35 -19.27 -13.33
C SER A 108 -5.30 -19.10 -14.43
N LYS A 109 -5.22 -17.90 -15.01
CA LYS A 109 -4.25 -17.57 -16.07
C LYS A 109 -2.83 -17.57 -15.54
N MET A 110 -2.61 -17.08 -14.32
CA MET A 110 -1.30 -17.15 -13.67
C MET A 110 -0.89 -18.62 -13.43
N LEU A 111 -1.81 -19.45 -12.96
CA LEU A 111 -1.55 -20.88 -12.74
C LEU A 111 -1.31 -21.64 -14.05
N GLU A 112 -2.06 -21.32 -15.11
CA GLU A 112 -1.85 -21.88 -16.44
C GLU A 112 -0.44 -21.54 -16.97
N GLN A 113 0.00 -20.29 -16.81
CA GLN A 113 1.36 -19.88 -17.14
C GLN A 113 2.41 -20.63 -16.31
N MET A 114 2.18 -20.82 -15.01
CA MET A 114 3.08 -21.59 -14.16
C MET A 114 3.13 -23.07 -14.55
N ARG A 115 1.99 -23.67 -14.92
CA ARG A 115 1.94 -25.05 -15.45
C ARG A 115 2.72 -25.16 -16.75
N PHE A 116 2.63 -24.15 -17.62
CA PHE A 116 3.41 -24.11 -18.85
C PHE A 116 4.92 -23.99 -18.60
N ILE A 117 5.34 -23.17 -17.64
CA ILE A 117 6.77 -22.92 -17.35
C ILE A 117 7.42 -24.05 -16.53
N TYR A 118 6.74 -24.53 -15.48
CA TYR A 118 7.31 -25.46 -14.49
C TYR A 118 6.83 -26.91 -14.67
N GLY A 119 5.82 -27.14 -15.51
CA GLY A 119 5.16 -28.44 -15.73
C GLY A 119 3.90 -28.61 -14.89
N SER A 120 2.83 -29.13 -15.52
CA SER A 120 1.53 -29.36 -14.89
C SER A 120 1.62 -30.19 -13.62
N ASP A 121 2.30 -31.34 -13.69
CA ASP A 121 2.34 -32.32 -12.60
C ASP A 121 2.99 -31.74 -11.34
N LYS A 122 4.03 -30.92 -11.50
CA LYS A 122 4.72 -30.25 -10.39
C LYS A 122 3.86 -29.18 -9.74
N VAL A 123 3.11 -28.43 -10.53
CA VAL A 123 2.25 -27.37 -10.03
C VAL A 123 1.02 -27.99 -9.36
N ASP A 124 0.35 -28.92 -10.02
CA ASP A 124 -0.90 -29.53 -9.55
C ASP A 124 -0.69 -30.41 -8.31
N SER A 125 0.46 -31.06 -8.17
CA SER A 125 0.79 -31.84 -6.96
C SER A 125 0.88 -31.00 -5.68
N VAL A 126 1.21 -29.71 -5.79
CA VAL A 126 1.22 -28.77 -4.66
C VAL A 126 -0.14 -28.11 -4.51
N ILE A 127 -0.67 -27.54 -5.59
CA ILE A 127 -1.92 -26.77 -5.58
C ILE A 127 -3.10 -27.63 -5.14
N GLY A 128 -3.16 -28.89 -5.57
CA GLY A 128 -4.22 -29.83 -5.19
C GLY A 128 -4.28 -30.15 -3.69
N GLN A 129 -3.24 -29.81 -2.91
CA GLN A 129 -3.23 -30.01 -1.45
C GLN A 129 -4.00 -28.91 -0.70
N TYR A 130 -4.32 -27.80 -1.38
CA TYR A 130 -4.78 -26.58 -0.73
C TYR A 130 -6.09 -26.07 -1.33
N LYS A 131 -7.18 -26.17 -0.55
CA LYS A 131 -8.53 -25.76 -0.96
C LYS A 131 -8.64 -24.31 -1.45
N VAL A 132 -7.78 -23.41 -0.98
CA VAL A 132 -7.83 -21.99 -1.39
C VAL A 132 -7.64 -21.83 -2.91
N PHE A 133 -6.91 -22.73 -3.56
CA PHE A 133 -6.70 -22.66 -5.00
C PHE A 133 -7.86 -23.23 -5.82
N GLU A 134 -8.81 -23.95 -5.20
CA GLU A 134 -10.07 -24.32 -5.86
C GLU A 134 -10.84 -23.05 -6.27
N LEU A 135 -10.68 -21.95 -5.51
CA LEU A 135 -11.27 -20.65 -5.83
C LEU A 135 -10.79 -20.09 -7.17
N ALA A 136 -9.61 -20.49 -7.66
CA ALA A 136 -9.11 -20.06 -8.97
C ALA A 136 -9.95 -20.61 -10.14
N ASN A 137 -10.74 -21.67 -9.92
CA ASN A 137 -11.62 -22.24 -10.93
C ASN A 137 -13.02 -21.58 -10.92
N HIS A 138 -13.34 -20.78 -9.90
CA HIS A 138 -14.65 -20.14 -9.72
C HIS A 138 -14.64 -18.65 -10.10
N GLU A 139 -13.90 -18.31 -11.17
CA GLU A 139 -13.66 -16.91 -11.56
C GLU A 139 -14.92 -16.12 -11.90
N ALA A 140 -15.90 -16.77 -12.53
CA ALA A 140 -17.17 -16.14 -12.93
C ALA A 140 -18.18 -16.05 -11.78
N ASP A 141 -18.16 -17.01 -10.84
CA ASP A 141 -19.28 -17.23 -9.90
C ASP A 141 -18.94 -16.89 -8.45
N TYR A 142 -17.75 -16.34 -8.14
CA TYR A 142 -17.39 -16.05 -6.75
C TYR A 142 -18.40 -15.13 -6.02
N LYS A 143 -19.11 -14.26 -6.77
CA LYS A 143 -20.21 -13.45 -6.22
C LYS A 143 -21.41 -14.28 -5.81
N GLU A 144 -21.76 -15.30 -6.60
CA GLU A 144 -22.83 -16.25 -6.27
C GLU A 144 -22.46 -17.08 -5.03
N HIS A 145 -21.17 -17.31 -4.82
CA HIS A 145 -20.62 -17.97 -3.63
C HIS A 145 -20.49 -17.04 -2.41
N GLY A 146 -21.00 -15.81 -2.47
CA GLY A 146 -21.02 -14.87 -1.35
C GLY A 146 -19.65 -14.25 -0.98
N LEU A 147 -18.65 -14.36 -1.86
CA LEU A 147 -17.31 -13.83 -1.57
C LEU A 147 -17.28 -12.30 -1.74
N ILE A 148 -16.79 -11.62 -0.70
CA ILE A 148 -16.64 -10.16 -0.68
C ILE A 148 -15.55 -9.70 -1.66
N ARG A 149 -14.46 -10.45 -1.80
CA ARG A 149 -13.28 -10.09 -2.60
C ARG A 149 -13.06 -11.10 -3.74
N PRO A 150 -12.38 -10.71 -4.82
CA PRO A 150 -12.13 -11.63 -5.92
C PRO A 150 -11.11 -12.72 -5.50
N PRO A 151 -11.10 -13.91 -6.14
CA PRO A 151 -10.28 -15.05 -5.74
C PRO A 151 -8.78 -14.76 -5.58
N GLU A 152 -8.24 -13.87 -6.42
CA GLU A 152 -6.84 -13.41 -6.41
C GLU A 152 -6.44 -12.89 -5.04
N PHE A 153 -7.35 -12.19 -4.37
CA PHE A 153 -7.08 -11.65 -3.06
C PHE A 153 -6.84 -12.76 -2.04
N TYR A 154 -7.71 -13.78 -1.99
CA TYR A 154 -7.62 -14.85 -1.00
C TYR A 154 -6.41 -15.76 -1.24
N VAL A 155 -6.17 -16.13 -2.50
CA VAL A 155 -5.00 -16.96 -2.86
C VAL A 155 -3.71 -16.23 -2.49
N ARG A 156 -3.60 -14.94 -2.82
CA ARG A 156 -2.44 -14.12 -2.46
C ARG A 156 -2.25 -14.02 -0.95
N GLU A 157 -3.28 -13.65 -0.19
CA GLU A 157 -3.16 -13.51 1.26
C GLU A 157 -2.81 -14.85 1.93
N TYR A 158 -3.37 -15.96 1.45
CA TYR A 158 -3.01 -17.28 1.92
C TYR A 158 -1.53 -17.59 1.69
N CYS A 159 -1.04 -17.41 0.46
CA CYS A 159 0.36 -17.65 0.12
C CYS A 159 1.29 -16.77 0.96
N LYS A 160 0.97 -15.47 1.12
CA LYS A 160 1.74 -14.53 1.95
C LYS A 160 1.78 -14.96 3.41
N LEU A 161 0.64 -15.29 4.02
CA LEU A 161 0.59 -15.72 5.42
C LEU A 161 1.33 -17.04 5.65
N TRP A 162 1.21 -17.98 4.71
CA TRP A 162 1.94 -19.23 4.75
C TRP A 162 3.45 -18.98 4.69
N LEU A 163 3.91 -18.17 3.72
CA LEU A 163 5.33 -17.82 3.55
C LEU A 163 5.87 -17.09 4.78
N ARG A 164 5.15 -16.10 5.34
CA ARG A 164 5.53 -15.43 6.60
C ARG A 164 5.71 -16.40 7.77
N THR A 165 4.92 -17.48 7.80
CA THR A 165 4.94 -18.44 8.91
C THR A 165 6.03 -19.49 8.74
N LYS A 166 6.21 -20.00 7.51
CA LYS A 166 7.05 -21.16 7.19
C LYS A 166 8.41 -20.77 6.60
N VAL A 167 8.44 -19.83 5.65
CA VAL A 167 9.64 -19.43 4.92
C VAL A 167 9.70 -17.89 4.76
N PRO A 168 9.97 -17.13 5.84
CA PRO A 168 9.86 -15.66 5.83
C PRO A 168 10.79 -14.98 4.81
N ALA A 169 11.92 -15.62 4.47
CA ALA A 169 12.88 -15.12 3.50
C ALA A 169 12.31 -14.99 2.07
N LEU A 170 11.21 -15.70 1.77
CA LEU A 170 10.51 -15.65 0.49
C LEU A 170 9.21 -14.82 0.55
N SER A 171 8.98 -14.07 1.63
CA SER A 171 7.79 -13.23 1.76
C SER A 171 7.84 -12.02 0.82
N THR A 172 6.71 -11.69 0.20
CA THR A 172 6.56 -10.55 -0.73
C THR A 172 6.17 -9.25 -0.02
N ASP A 173 6.52 -9.11 1.27
CA ASP A 173 6.08 -7.98 2.13
C ASP A 173 6.61 -6.62 1.66
N HIS A 174 7.71 -6.61 0.91
CA HIS A 174 8.29 -5.39 0.36
C HIS A 174 7.40 -4.75 -0.72
N MET A 175 6.64 -5.54 -1.50
CA MET A 175 5.72 -5.02 -2.52
C MET A 175 4.50 -4.33 -1.88
N GLU A 176 4.04 -4.84 -0.74
CA GLU A 176 2.94 -4.24 0.03
C GLU A 176 3.29 -2.83 0.51
N ALA A 177 4.56 -2.60 0.88
CA ALA A 177 5.06 -1.28 1.24
C ALA A 177 4.96 -0.29 0.08
N GLU A 178 5.39 -0.70 -1.11
CA GLU A 178 5.36 0.11 -2.32
C GLU A 178 3.92 0.43 -2.72
N ILE A 179 3.03 -0.58 -2.75
CA ILE A 179 1.61 -0.39 -3.04
C ILE A 179 0.99 0.63 -2.08
N ASN A 180 1.22 0.49 -0.77
CA ASN A 180 0.67 1.40 0.22
C ASN A 180 1.17 2.84 0.04
N LEU A 181 2.45 3.02 -0.31
CA LEU A 181 3.01 4.33 -0.58
C LEU A 181 2.33 4.96 -1.80
N VAL A 182 2.29 4.26 -2.93
CA VAL A 182 1.72 4.80 -4.19
C VAL A 182 0.22 5.07 -4.06
N VAL A 183 -0.52 4.19 -3.39
CA VAL A 183 -1.97 4.36 -3.11
C VAL A 183 -2.22 5.63 -2.30
N GLY A 184 -1.37 5.92 -1.30
CA GLY A 184 -1.50 7.11 -0.47
C GLY A 184 -1.45 8.41 -1.28
N PHE A 185 -0.65 8.47 -2.36
CA PHE A 185 -0.47 9.68 -3.16
C PHE A 185 -1.53 9.92 -4.24
N ILE A 186 -2.43 8.97 -4.52
CA ILE A 186 -3.47 9.15 -5.55
C ILE A 186 -4.40 10.32 -5.20
N ALA A 187 -4.93 10.37 -3.98
CA ALA A 187 -5.87 11.42 -3.62
C ALA A 187 -5.24 12.82 -3.58
N PRO A 188 -4.03 13.03 -3.01
CA PRO A 188 -3.32 14.29 -3.15
C PRO A 188 -3.17 14.73 -4.61
N VAL A 189 -2.71 13.83 -5.50
CA VAL A 189 -2.55 14.15 -6.93
C VAL A 189 -3.86 14.61 -7.57
N LEU A 190 -4.99 14.02 -7.20
CA LEU A 190 -6.31 14.44 -7.67
C LEU A 190 -6.74 15.79 -7.08
N PHE A 191 -6.36 16.11 -5.85
CA PHE A 191 -6.68 17.36 -5.16
C PHE A 191 -5.82 18.56 -5.61
N VAL A 192 -4.67 18.32 -6.25
CA VAL A 192 -3.87 19.37 -6.90
C VAL A 192 -4.70 20.18 -7.90
N ALA A 193 -5.54 19.52 -8.69
CA ALA A 193 -6.34 20.20 -9.71
C ALA A 193 -7.31 21.23 -9.10
N PRO A 194 -8.17 20.89 -8.11
CA PRO A 194 -8.95 21.86 -7.35
C PRO A 194 -8.12 23.00 -6.76
N CYS A 195 -6.90 22.76 -6.27
CA CYS A 195 -6.02 23.80 -5.75
C CYS A 195 -5.59 24.79 -6.85
N VAL A 196 -5.27 24.28 -8.05
CA VAL A 196 -4.96 25.13 -9.21
C VAL A 196 -6.19 25.95 -9.63
N VAL A 197 -7.38 25.32 -9.67
CA VAL A 197 -8.64 26.01 -10.00
C VAL A 197 -8.94 27.13 -8.99
N ALA A 198 -8.87 26.82 -7.69
CA ALA A 198 -9.11 27.77 -6.62
C ALA A 198 -8.10 28.92 -6.63
N ARG A 199 -6.84 28.64 -7.01
CA ARG A 199 -5.78 29.64 -7.13
C ARG A 199 -5.98 30.59 -8.31
N HIS A 200 -6.54 30.10 -9.40
CA HIS A 200 -6.39 30.71 -10.71
C HIS A 200 -7.71 30.85 -11.49
N GLY A 201 -8.80 31.24 -10.82
CA GLY A 201 -10.02 31.72 -11.47
C GLY A 201 -9.80 32.85 -12.50
N GLN A 202 -8.60 33.42 -12.58
CA GLN A 202 -8.15 34.41 -13.58
C GLN A 202 -7.31 33.86 -14.75
N ILE A 203 -6.77 32.63 -14.67
CA ILE A 203 -5.94 32.04 -15.76
C ILE A 203 -6.83 31.49 -16.91
N GLY A 204 -8.15 31.55 -16.73
CA GLY A 204 -9.12 31.16 -17.75
C GLY A 204 -9.42 29.66 -17.72
N PRO A 205 -10.59 29.25 -18.25
CA PRO A 205 -11.12 27.89 -18.11
C PRO A 205 -10.21 26.81 -18.70
N TYR A 206 -9.38 27.15 -19.69
CA TYR A 206 -8.53 26.20 -20.40
C TYR A 206 -7.40 25.59 -19.54
N TRP A 207 -6.72 26.39 -18.72
CA TRP A 207 -5.63 25.89 -17.87
C TRP A 207 -6.14 25.07 -16.69
N THR A 208 -7.29 25.47 -16.13
CA THR A 208 -8.04 24.67 -15.16
C THR A 208 -8.41 23.31 -15.75
N ALA A 209 -8.99 23.28 -16.94
CA ALA A 209 -9.34 22.04 -17.61
C ALA A 209 -8.09 21.18 -17.89
N ALA A 210 -7.01 21.79 -18.40
CA ALA A 210 -5.77 21.08 -18.70
C ALA A 210 -5.15 20.44 -17.45
N THR A 211 -5.07 21.17 -16.34
CA THR A 211 -4.51 20.63 -15.08
C THR A 211 -5.38 19.54 -14.47
N ALA A 212 -6.71 19.68 -14.53
CA ALA A 212 -7.63 18.62 -14.11
C ALA A 212 -7.48 17.35 -14.96
N VAL A 213 -7.38 17.48 -16.28
CA VAL A 213 -7.15 16.36 -17.20
C VAL A 213 -5.80 15.69 -16.91
N ILE A 214 -4.73 16.47 -16.73
CA ILE A 214 -3.41 15.94 -16.41
C ILE A 214 -3.44 15.19 -15.07
N ALA A 215 -4.01 15.77 -14.02
CA ALA A 215 -4.13 15.12 -12.71
C ALA A 215 -4.92 13.81 -12.80
N LEU A 216 -6.01 13.80 -13.56
CA LEU A 216 -6.81 12.59 -13.81
C LEU A 216 -5.99 11.51 -14.55
N LEU A 217 -5.27 11.88 -15.62
CA LEU A 217 -4.42 10.95 -16.37
C LEU A 217 -3.32 10.37 -15.48
N PHE A 218 -2.68 11.19 -14.64
CA PHE A 218 -1.70 10.71 -13.66
C PHE A 218 -2.33 9.75 -12.65
N ALA A 219 -3.49 10.10 -12.08
CA ALA A 219 -4.19 9.22 -11.14
C ALA A 219 -4.57 7.88 -11.79
N VAL A 220 -5.10 7.90 -13.02
CA VAL A 220 -5.41 6.68 -13.79
C VAL A 220 -4.14 5.87 -14.05
N ARG A 221 -3.03 6.52 -14.42
CA ARG A 221 -1.74 5.85 -14.63
C ARG A 221 -1.21 5.21 -13.35
N LEU A 222 -1.35 5.88 -12.21
CA LEU A 222 -0.99 5.34 -10.89
C LEU A 222 -1.87 4.15 -10.52
N PHE A 223 -3.18 4.24 -10.73
CA PHE A 223 -4.10 3.11 -10.55
C PHE A 223 -3.72 1.91 -11.40
N TYR A 224 -3.39 2.14 -12.67
CA TYR A 224 -2.90 1.09 -13.57
C TYR A 224 -1.63 0.45 -13.02
N THR A 225 -0.64 1.25 -12.57
CA THR A 225 0.58 0.72 -11.94
C THR A 225 0.26 -0.12 -10.71
N ILE A 226 -0.53 0.40 -9.77
CA ILE A 226 -0.86 -0.29 -8.52
C ILE A 226 -1.53 -1.63 -8.80
N ASN A 227 -2.50 -1.66 -9.71
CA ASN A 227 -3.18 -2.90 -10.08
C ASN A 227 -2.21 -3.89 -10.75
N GLY A 228 -1.23 -3.39 -11.52
CA GLY A 228 -0.18 -4.21 -12.11
C GLY A 228 0.75 -4.81 -11.05
N VAL A 229 1.24 -3.99 -10.13
CA VAL A 229 2.11 -4.41 -9.01
C VAL A 229 1.37 -5.39 -8.10
N ARG A 230 0.07 -5.19 -7.84
CA ARG A 230 -0.77 -6.15 -7.10
C ARG A 230 -0.87 -7.50 -7.81
N GLY A 231 -0.91 -7.50 -9.14
CA GLY A 231 -0.90 -8.72 -9.94
C GLY A 231 0.45 -9.44 -9.85
N GLN A 232 1.55 -8.69 -9.97
CA GLN A 232 2.91 -9.22 -9.78
C GLN A 232 3.12 -9.77 -8.36
N GLU A 233 2.61 -9.10 -7.34
CA GLU A 233 2.66 -9.56 -5.94
C GLU A 233 1.95 -10.90 -5.77
N THR A 234 0.79 -11.08 -6.40
CA THR A 234 0.09 -12.37 -6.43
C THR A 234 0.93 -13.44 -7.10
N GLU A 235 1.48 -13.13 -8.28
CA GLU A 235 2.29 -14.05 -9.08
C GLU A 235 3.54 -14.50 -8.31
N GLU A 236 4.32 -13.56 -7.77
CA GLU A 236 5.49 -13.85 -6.95
C GLU A 236 5.15 -14.62 -5.68
N ALA A 237 4.03 -14.29 -5.01
CA ALA A 237 3.60 -15.02 -3.83
C ALA A 237 3.30 -16.49 -4.14
N ILE A 238 2.65 -16.77 -5.27
CA ILE A 238 2.36 -18.14 -5.71
C ILE A 238 3.66 -18.85 -6.12
N ILE A 239 4.53 -18.21 -6.90
CA ILE A 239 5.82 -18.81 -7.32
C ILE A 239 6.66 -19.17 -6.10
N ASN A 240 6.82 -18.24 -5.15
CA ASN A 240 7.58 -18.47 -3.93
C ASN A 240 6.96 -19.58 -3.06
N PHE A 241 5.63 -19.63 -3.02
CA PHE A 241 4.90 -20.70 -2.34
C PHE A 241 5.16 -22.07 -2.99
N LEU A 242 5.05 -22.19 -4.31
CA LEU A 242 5.34 -23.42 -5.05
C LEU A 242 6.79 -23.85 -4.87
N TYR A 243 7.73 -22.92 -5.04
CA TYR A 243 9.15 -23.15 -4.85
C TYR A 243 9.48 -23.69 -3.45
N ALA A 244 8.88 -23.10 -2.41
CA ALA A 244 9.07 -23.55 -1.03
C ALA A 244 8.62 -25.01 -0.80
N HIS A 245 7.60 -25.47 -1.51
CA HIS A 245 7.15 -26.87 -1.45
C HIS A 245 8.07 -27.80 -2.22
N TRP A 246 8.49 -27.43 -3.43
CA TRP A 246 9.38 -28.25 -4.24
C TRP A 246 10.75 -28.47 -3.59
N GLU A 247 11.27 -27.46 -2.90
CA GLU A 247 12.55 -27.53 -2.18
C GLU A 247 12.44 -28.14 -0.77
N GLY A 248 11.25 -28.58 -0.37
CA GLY A 248 10.97 -29.12 0.96
C GLY A 248 11.29 -28.11 2.08
N LEU A 249 11.22 -26.81 1.81
CA LEU A 249 11.46 -25.76 2.81
C LEU A 249 10.33 -25.70 3.84
N ALA A 250 9.15 -26.22 3.50
CA ALA A 250 8.00 -26.36 4.38
C ALA A 250 8.27 -27.26 5.60
N ASP A 251 9.03 -28.34 5.38
CA ASP A 251 9.24 -29.42 6.35
C ASP A 251 10.56 -29.33 7.10
N LYS A 252 11.47 -28.46 6.64
CA LYS A 252 12.72 -28.20 7.36
C LYS A 252 12.35 -27.56 8.70
N PRO A 253 12.78 -28.14 9.85
CA PRO A 253 12.60 -27.49 11.14
C PRO A 253 13.19 -26.09 11.02
N LYS A 254 12.44 -25.07 11.46
CA LYS A 254 12.90 -23.66 11.43
C LYS A 254 14.38 -23.68 11.80
N PRO A 255 15.29 -23.25 10.92
CA PRO A 255 16.70 -23.23 11.27
C PRO A 255 16.76 -22.41 12.54
N SER A 256 17.01 -23.08 13.68
CA SER A 256 17.36 -22.38 14.91
C SER A 256 18.44 -21.43 14.44
N MET A 257 18.27 -20.12 14.62
CA MET A 257 19.28 -19.13 14.25
C MET A 257 20.56 -19.52 14.99
N ARG A 258 21.35 -20.44 14.42
CA ARG A 258 22.69 -20.77 14.84
C ARG A 258 23.44 -19.56 14.38
N VAL A 259 23.57 -18.65 15.33
CA VAL A 259 24.47 -17.51 15.31
C VAL A 259 25.72 -17.98 14.57
N CYS A 260 25.95 -17.47 13.36
CA CYS A 260 27.27 -17.50 12.77
C CYS A 260 28.17 -16.81 13.79
N LYS A 261 28.83 -17.58 14.65
CA LYS A 261 30.01 -17.14 15.37
C LYS A 261 31.03 -16.90 14.28
N ALA A 262 31.02 -15.69 13.71
CA ALA A 262 32.15 -15.19 12.96
C ALA A 262 33.34 -15.29 13.94
N ALA A 263 34.27 -16.18 13.63
CA ALA A 263 35.51 -16.31 14.37
C ALA A 263 36.24 -14.97 14.25
N LEU A 264 36.18 -14.16 15.30
CA LEU A 264 37.08 -13.03 15.46
C LEU A 264 38.49 -13.61 15.61
N PRO A 265 39.45 -13.24 14.75
CA PRO A 265 40.85 -13.60 14.95
C PRO A 265 41.33 -12.97 16.27
N ARG A 266 42.04 -13.78 17.06
CA ARG A 266 42.68 -13.37 18.33
C ARG A 266 43.83 -12.40 18.08
#